data_AF-A0A9X2UB06-F1
#
_entry.id   AF-A0A9X2UB06-F1
#
_cell.length_a   1.000
_cell.length_b   1.000
_cell.length_c   1.000
_cell.angle_alpha   90.00
_cell.angle_beta   90.00
_cell.angle_gamma   90.00
#
_symmetry.space_group_name_H-M   'P 1'
#
loop_
_entity.id
_entity.type
_entity.pdbx_description
1 polymer ?
#
loop_
_entity_poly.entity_id
_entity_poly.type
_entity_poly.pdbx_seq_one_letter_code
_entity_poly.pdbx_strand_id
1 'polypeptide(L)'
;MTASPLFDFSSPAPDAPDDWRSVDDPVMGGVSESEFVAGEDHAVFTGTVSLDRGGGFASVRAPDGSYDLSGHAGLHLRLRGDGKHYWFTVYTEAGRSVSYRTSLAPPTEWTTLEVPFDTLTPYRRGTEVPDAPSFAPAQVRTMGFLIADEQDGPFRLEVAWIRAGLAPSA
;
A
#
# COMPACT_ATOMS: atom_id res chain seq x y z
N MET A 1 -10.24 -23.33 -1.87
CA MET A 1 -8.88 -23.32 -1.28
C MET A 1 -8.58 -21.88 -0.94
N THR A 2 -8.32 -21.55 0.32
CA THR A 2 -7.88 -20.20 0.72
C THR A 2 -6.53 -19.94 0.09
N ALA A 3 -6.41 -18.87 -0.72
CA ALA A 3 -5.14 -18.44 -1.26
C ALA A 3 -4.19 -18.11 -0.10
N SER A 4 -2.94 -18.57 -0.18
CA SER A 4 -1.90 -18.20 0.79
C SER A 4 -1.72 -16.68 0.80
N PRO A 5 -1.51 -16.07 1.97
CA PRO A 5 -1.26 -14.63 2.05
C PRO A 5 0.05 -14.24 1.37
N LEU A 6 0.04 -13.04 0.75
CA LEU A 6 1.23 -12.39 0.23
C LEU A 6 2.06 -11.82 1.38
N PHE A 7 1.37 -11.29 2.39
CA PHE A 7 1.91 -10.86 3.67
C PHE A 7 0.89 -11.17 4.77
N ASP A 8 1.31 -11.79 5.87
CA ASP A 8 0.49 -12.07 7.04
C ASP A 8 1.25 -11.76 8.33
N PHE A 9 0.93 -10.60 8.90
CA PHE A 9 1.48 -10.10 10.16
C PHE A 9 0.70 -10.61 11.37
N SER A 10 -0.45 -11.27 11.14
CA SER A 10 -1.31 -11.86 12.17
C SER A 10 -1.06 -13.35 12.39
N SER A 11 -0.17 -13.95 11.59
CA SER A 11 0.11 -15.38 11.68
C SER A 11 1.03 -15.72 12.86
N PRO A 12 1.05 -16.97 13.35
CA PRO A 12 1.99 -17.41 14.38
C PRO A 12 3.48 -17.34 13.97
N ALA A 13 3.76 -17.19 12.68
CA ALA A 13 5.09 -16.98 12.12
C ALA A 13 5.02 -15.77 11.15
N PRO A 14 4.86 -14.56 11.69
CA PRO A 14 4.49 -13.39 10.89
C PRO A 14 5.61 -12.97 9.96
N ASP A 15 5.25 -12.39 8.81
CA ASP A 15 6.21 -11.66 7.98
C ASP A 15 6.82 -10.50 8.78
N ALA A 16 8.07 -10.15 8.50
CA ALA A 16 8.78 -9.11 9.24
C ALA A 16 8.38 -7.70 8.73
N PRO A 17 7.78 -6.84 9.57
CA PRO A 17 7.47 -5.47 9.17
C PRO A 17 8.72 -4.66 8.85
N ASP A 18 9.83 -4.92 9.53
CA ASP A 18 11.12 -4.22 9.33
C ASP A 18 11.71 -4.40 7.92
N ASP A 19 11.25 -5.40 7.16
CA ASP A 19 11.64 -5.57 5.75
C ASP A 19 10.94 -4.56 4.84
N TRP A 20 9.86 -3.93 5.29
CA TRP A 20 9.18 -2.86 4.58
C TRP A 20 9.92 -1.54 4.78
N ARG A 21 10.00 -0.75 3.72
CA ARG A 21 10.79 0.48 3.68
C ARG A 21 9.91 1.70 3.57
N SER A 22 10.08 2.65 4.48
CA SER A 22 9.52 4.00 4.37
C SER A 22 10.14 4.78 3.19
N VAL A 23 9.28 5.51 2.49
CA VAL A 23 9.61 6.39 1.37
C VAL A 23 8.79 7.66 1.55
N ASP A 24 9.35 8.59 2.31
CA ASP A 24 8.70 9.85 2.65
C ASP A 24 9.21 10.99 1.75
N ASP A 25 8.90 12.24 2.11
CA ASP A 25 9.10 13.43 1.29
C ASP A 25 10.41 14.25 1.46
N PRO A 26 11.52 13.78 2.09
CA PRO A 26 12.69 14.64 2.30
C PRO A 26 13.41 15.02 0.99
N VAL A 27 13.04 14.41 -0.15
CA VAL A 27 13.61 14.71 -1.48
C VAL A 27 13.38 16.17 -1.91
N MET A 28 12.30 16.82 -1.44
CA MET A 28 12.04 18.26 -1.69
C MET A 28 12.30 19.14 -0.46
N GLY A 29 12.86 18.57 0.62
CA GLY A 29 13.07 19.25 1.90
C GLY A 29 11.91 19.10 2.89
N GLY A 30 10.89 18.31 2.54
CA GLY A 30 9.79 17.91 3.42
C GLY A 30 10.29 17.20 4.68
N VAL A 31 9.43 17.18 5.70
CA VAL A 31 9.73 16.63 7.03
C VAL A 31 8.65 15.65 7.49
N SER A 32 7.94 15.04 6.54
CA SER A 32 7.10 13.89 6.86
C SER A 32 7.98 12.71 7.22
N GLU A 33 7.56 11.93 8.21
CA GLU A 33 8.31 10.77 8.69
C GLU A 33 7.33 9.64 8.97
N SER A 34 7.71 8.43 8.56
CA SER A 34 6.95 7.23 8.84
C SER A 34 7.79 6.00 9.11
N GLU A 35 7.17 5.03 9.76
CA GLU A 35 7.71 3.71 10.02
C GLU A 35 6.66 2.62 9.78
N PHE A 36 7.14 1.39 9.59
CA PHE A 36 6.31 0.20 9.52
C PHE A 36 6.83 -0.83 10.50
N VAL A 37 6.11 -1.01 11.58
CA VAL A 37 6.60 -1.73 12.77
C VAL A 37 5.66 -2.85 13.18
N ALA A 38 6.18 -3.82 13.91
CA ALA A 38 5.38 -4.89 14.49
C ALA A 38 4.46 -4.37 15.61
N GLY A 39 3.18 -4.73 15.52
CA GLY A 39 2.22 -4.74 16.62
C GLY A 39 2.16 -6.12 17.28
N GLU A 40 1.10 -6.40 18.04
CA GLU A 40 0.91 -7.70 18.70
C GLU A 40 0.52 -8.81 17.70
N ASP A 41 -0.46 -8.54 16.84
CA ASP A 41 -1.03 -9.46 15.85
C ASP A 41 -1.23 -8.81 14.47
N HIS A 42 -0.44 -7.77 14.18
CA HIS A 42 -0.51 -6.97 12.96
C HIS A 42 0.77 -6.16 12.78
N ALA A 43 0.93 -5.53 11.61
CA ALA A 43 1.90 -4.47 11.39
C ALA A 43 1.22 -3.10 11.46
N VAL A 44 1.98 -2.06 11.79
CA VAL A 44 1.50 -0.68 11.94
C VAL A 44 2.30 0.23 11.03
N PHE A 45 1.64 0.81 10.03
CA PHE A 45 2.14 1.97 9.28
C PHE A 45 1.74 3.24 10.04
N THR A 46 2.72 3.96 10.58
CA THR A 46 2.47 5.11 11.45
C THR A 46 3.51 6.20 11.24
N GLY A 47 3.16 7.43 11.57
CA GLY A 47 4.05 8.56 11.38
C GLY A 47 3.34 9.90 11.51
N THR A 48 4.00 10.94 11.01
CA THR A 48 3.43 12.29 10.90
C THR A 48 3.62 12.78 9.47
N VAL A 49 2.52 13.15 8.82
CA VAL A 49 2.58 13.93 7.57
C VAL A 49 2.78 15.39 7.97
N SER A 50 3.69 16.08 7.29
CA SER A 50 3.92 17.52 7.46
C SER A 50 3.82 18.24 6.13
N LEU A 51 3.05 19.32 6.09
CA LEU A 51 3.00 20.22 4.92
C LEU A 51 4.16 21.22 4.88
N ASP A 52 4.99 21.24 5.92
CA ASP A 52 6.16 22.12 5.97
C ASP A 52 7.14 21.80 4.84
N ARG A 53 7.75 22.86 4.30
CA ARG A 53 8.80 22.79 3.26
C ARG A 53 8.35 22.08 1.97
N GLY A 54 7.05 22.16 1.66
CA GLY A 54 6.49 21.55 0.45
C GLY A 54 6.42 20.03 0.52
N GLY A 55 6.39 19.48 1.74
CA GLY A 55 6.05 18.10 2.01
C GLY A 55 4.56 17.81 1.83
N GLY A 56 4.13 16.67 2.37
CA GLY A 56 2.72 16.30 2.45
C GLY A 56 2.44 14.85 2.10
N PHE A 57 3.45 13.97 2.15
CA PHE A 57 3.19 12.53 2.02
C PHE A 57 4.14 11.67 2.85
N ALA A 58 3.63 10.51 3.24
CA ALA A 58 4.42 9.42 3.80
C ALA A 58 4.01 8.11 3.13
N SER A 59 4.96 7.20 2.90
CA SER A 59 4.68 5.93 2.21
C SER A 59 5.53 4.81 2.76
N VAL A 60 5.01 3.60 2.73
CA VAL A 60 5.76 2.37 3.02
C VAL A 60 5.62 1.39 1.86
N ARG A 61 6.69 0.67 1.55
CA ARG A 61 6.72 -0.35 0.49
C ARG A 61 7.25 -1.67 1.00
N ALA A 62 6.60 -2.75 0.59
CA ALA A 62 7.08 -4.11 0.77
C ALA A 62 8.45 -4.31 0.07
N PRO A 63 9.19 -5.37 0.46
CA PRO A 63 10.41 -5.78 -0.24
C PRO A 63 10.24 -5.87 -1.76
N ASP A 64 11.33 -5.61 -2.48
CA ASP A 64 11.36 -5.91 -3.91
C ASP A 64 11.32 -7.43 -4.13
N GLY A 65 10.39 -7.87 -4.96
CA GLY A 65 10.18 -9.28 -5.23
C GLY A 65 9.54 -9.52 -6.59
N SER A 66 9.02 -10.74 -6.75
CA SER A 66 8.17 -11.13 -7.87
C SER A 66 6.90 -11.70 -7.26
N TYR A 67 5.81 -10.95 -7.35
CA TYR A 67 4.50 -11.33 -6.84
C TYR A 67 3.60 -11.63 -8.04
N ASP A 68 3.53 -12.88 -8.47
CA ASP A 68 2.66 -13.25 -9.59
C ASP A 68 1.20 -13.32 -9.15
N LEU A 69 0.39 -12.36 -9.62
CA LEU A 69 -1.04 -12.26 -9.32
C LEU A 69 -1.91 -12.56 -10.54
N SER A 70 -1.36 -13.18 -11.60
CA SER A 70 -2.08 -13.46 -12.85
C SER A 70 -3.30 -14.36 -12.71
N GLY A 71 -3.37 -15.17 -11.65
CA GLY A 71 -4.52 -16.03 -11.34
C GLY A 71 -5.69 -15.34 -10.62
N HIS A 72 -5.60 -14.02 -10.41
CA HIS A 72 -6.50 -13.26 -9.54
C HIS A 72 -7.04 -12.01 -10.23
N ALA A 73 -8.24 -11.55 -9.82
CA ALA A 73 -8.79 -10.27 -10.28
C ALA A 73 -8.50 -9.12 -9.33
N GLY A 74 -7.95 -9.39 -8.15
CA GLY A 74 -7.64 -8.35 -7.18
C GLY A 74 -6.97 -8.87 -5.92
N LEU A 75 -7.03 -8.04 -4.88
CA LEU A 75 -6.50 -8.32 -3.55
C LEU A 75 -7.57 -8.14 -2.49
N HIS A 76 -7.37 -8.83 -1.37
CA HIS A 76 -8.08 -8.57 -0.13
C HIS A 76 -7.07 -8.03 0.89
N LEU A 77 -7.43 -6.92 1.54
CA LEU A 77 -6.61 -6.24 2.54
C LEU A 77 -7.35 -6.22 3.87
N ARG A 78 -6.78 -6.81 4.93
CA ARG A 78 -7.36 -6.73 6.28
C ARG A 78 -6.73 -5.58 7.04
N LEU A 79 -7.48 -4.50 7.19
CA LEU A 79 -7.00 -3.21 7.66
C LEU A 79 -7.85 -2.68 8.81
N ARG A 80 -7.23 -1.84 9.64
CA ARG A 80 -7.90 -0.96 10.61
C ARG A 80 -7.24 0.42 10.54
N GLY A 81 -8.03 1.44 10.21
CA GLY A 81 -7.58 2.81 10.06
C GLY A 81 -7.83 3.68 11.29
N ASP A 82 -7.55 4.97 11.11
CA ASP A 82 -7.64 6.04 12.10
C ASP A 82 -8.60 7.16 11.67
N GLY A 83 -9.42 6.92 10.65
CA GLY A 83 -10.32 7.92 10.05
C GLY A 83 -9.68 8.76 8.94
N LYS A 84 -8.44 8.45 8.53
CA LYS A 84 -7.79 9.05 7.37
C LYS A 84 -7.96 8.23 6.09
N HIS A 85 -7.64 8.87 4.97
CA HIS A 85 -7.60 8.26 3.66
C HIS A 85 -6.17 7.81 3.31
N TYR A 86 -6.07 6.65 2.68
CA TYR A 86 -4.81 6.08 2.24
C TYR A 86 -4.92 5.70 0.77
N TRP A 87 -3.78 5.54 0.12
CA TRP A 87 -3.65 4.95 -1.20
C TRP A 87 -2.99 3.60 -1.05
N PHE A 88 -3.60 2.57 -1.63
CA PHE A 88 -2.86 1.34 -1.93
C PHE A 88 -2.04 1.58 -3.19
N THR A 89 -0.78 1.16 -3.18
CA THR A 89 0.15 1.38 -4.31
C THR A 89 0.75 0.06 -4.76
N VAL A 90 0.88 -0.12 -6.07
CA VAL A 90 1.52 -1.28 -6.69
C VAL A 90 2.46 -0.81 -7.80
N TYR A 91 3.62 -1.45 -7.89
CA TYR A 91 4.59 -1.21 -8.96
C TYR A 91 4.83 -2.51 -9.73
N THR A 92 4.75 -2.45 -11.07
CA THR A 92 4.94 -3.61 -11.95
C THR A 92 6.29 -3.62 -12.68
N GLU A 93 7.12 -2.59 -12.47
CA GLU A 93 8.42 -2.45 -13.11
C GLU A 93 9.52 -2.13 -12.08
N ALA A 94 10.74 -2.62 -12.35
CA ALA A 94 11.88 -2.38 -11.47
C ALA A 94 12.24 -0.90 -11.35
N GLY A 95 12.02 -0.11 -12.41
CA GLY A 95 12.27 1.34 -12.43
C GLY A 95 11.26 2.14 -11.60
N ARG A 96 10.14 1.53 -11.17
CA ARG A 96 9.09 2.13 -10.32
C ARG A 96 8.65 3.52 -10.78
N SER A 97 8.58 3.71 -12.09
CA SER A 97 8.35 5.02 -12.69
C SER A 97 6.85 5.37 -12.71
N VAL A 98 5.99 4.34 -12.79
CA VAL A 98 4.55 4.42 -12.62
C VAL A 98 4.13 3.56 -11.42
N SER A 99 3.32 4.15 -10.54
CA SER A 99 2.59 3.45 -9.49
C SER A 99 1.13 3.30 -9.89
N TYR A 100 0.58 2.10 -9.79
CA TYR A 100 -0.85 1.86 -9.91
C TYR A 100 -1.48 2.00 -8.54
N ARG A 101 -2.55 2.80 -8.42
CA ARG A 101 -3.11 3.18 -7.13
C ARG A 101 -4.62 3.05 -7.09
N THR A 102 -5.13 2.76 -5.90
CA THR A 102 -6.54 2.96 -5.57
C THR A 102 -6.67 3.61 -4.20
N SER A 103 -7.72 4.40 -4.00
CA SER A 103 -7.97 5.05 -2.72
C SER A 103 -8.63 4.07 -1.76
N LEU A 104 -8.22 4.12 -0.50
CA LEU A 104 -8.74 3.35 0.61
C LEU A 104 -9.24 4.30 1.71
N ALA A 105 -10.37 3.95 2.32
CA ALA A 105 -10.86 4.57 3.54
C ALA A 105 -11.07 3.47 4.60
N PRO A 106 -10.00 2.93 5.22
CA PRO A 106 -10.13 1.85 6.19
C PRO A 106 -10.91 2.32 7.43
N PRO A 107 -11.97 1.59 7.84
CA PRO A 107 -12.71 1.91 9.07
C PRO A 107 -11.83 1.79 10.32
N THR A 108 -12.29 2.37 11.44
CA THR A 108 -11.62 2.23 12.75
C THR A 108 -11.81 0.84 13.38
N GLU A 109 -12.58 -0.03 12.73
CA GLU A 109 -12.73 -1.44 13.04
C GLU A 109 -12.06 -2.32 11.98
N TRP A 110 -11.56 -3.48 12.40
CA TRP A 110 -10.91 -4.44 11.51
C TRP A 110 -11.85 -4.87 10.38
N THR A 111 -11.50 -4.50 9.16
CA THR A 111 -12.32 -4.73 7.97
C THR A 111 -11.48 -5.32 6.85
N THR A 112 -12.10 -6.19 6.06
CA THR A 112 -11.47 -6.69 4.82
C THR A 112 -11.96 -5.83 3.67
N LEU A 113 -11.05 -5.06 3.06
CA LEU A 113 -11.32 -4.29 1.85
C LEU A 113 -10.93 -5.12 0.62
N GLU A 114 -11.71 -5.01 -0.44
CA GLU A 114 -11.40 -5.59 -1.74
C GLU A 114 -10.77 -4.53 -2.64
N VAL A 115 -9.70 -4.90 -3.35
CA VAL A 115 -9.01 -4.07 -4.32
C VAL A 115 -9.05 -4.79 -5.68
N PRO A 116 -10.10 -4.60 -6.47
CA PRO A 116 -10.14 -5.10 -7.85
C PRO A 116 -9.07 -4.41 -8.70
N PHE A 117 -8.39 -5.16 -9.55
CA PHE A 117 -7.29 -4.64 -10.38
C PHE A 117 -7.74 -3.61 -11.42
N ASP A 118 -9.00 -3.64 -11.84
CA ASP A 118 -9.59 -2.65 -12.76
C ASP A 118 -9.87 -1.29 -12.10
N THR A 119 -9.80 -1.20 -10.76
CA THR A 119 -9.87 0.07 -10.02
C THR A 119 -8.51 0.75 -9.88
N LEU A 120 -7.43 0.09 -10.33
CA LEU A 120 -6.08 0.63 -10.21
C LEU A 120 -5.78 1.64 -11.32
N THR A 121 -5.57 2.88 -10.92
CA THR A 121 -5.25 3.99 -11.83
C THR A 121 -3.73 4.27 -11.83
N PRO A 122 -3.10 4.47 -13.00
CA PRO A 122 -1.67 4.77 -13.10
C PRO A 122 -1.34 6.22 -12.71
N TYR A 123 -0.33 6.39 -11.85
CA TYR A 123 0.20 7.68 -11.43
C TYR A 123 1.73 7.73 -11.56
N ARG A 124 2.25 8.90 -11.93
CA ARG A 124 3.67 9.25 -11.92
C ARG A 124 3.85 10.51 -11.09
N ARG A 125 4.56 10.40 -9.96
CA ARG A 125 4.87 11.52 -9.06
C ARG A 125 3.65 12.39 -8.70
N GLY A 126 2.53 11.75 -8.36
CA GLY A 126 1.29 12.44 -7.96
C GLY A 126 0.39 12.86 -9.12
N THR A 127 0.84 12.75 -10.38
CA THR A 127 0.02 13.04 -11.55
C THR A 127 -0.51 11.75 -12.16
N GLU A 128 -1.80 11.69 -12.44
CA GLU A 128 -2.41 10.58 -13.17
C GLU A 128 -1.85 10.51 -14.61
N VAL A 129 -1.63 9.31 -15.13
CA VAL A 129 -1.09 9.09 -16.48
C VAL A 129 -1.99 8.12 -17.24
N PRO A 130 -3.12 8.58 -17.82
CA PRO A 130 -4.11 7.72 -18.45
C PRO A 130 -3.56 6.88 -19.61
N ASP A 131 -2.53 7.39 -20.31
CA ASP A 131 -1.88 6.71 -21.44
C ASP A 131 -0.81 5.68 -21.01
N ALA A 132 -0.63 5.45 -19.71
CA ALA A 132 0.26 4.40 -19.23
C ALA A 132 -0.30 3.01 -19.60
N PRO A 133 0.57 1.97 -19.70
CA PRO A 133 0.10 0.60 -19.87
C PRO A 133 -0.92 0.21 -18.80
N SER A 134 -1.83 -0.70 -19.13
CA SER A 134 -2.74 -1.27 -18.15
C SER A 134 -1.97 -2.04 -17.07
N PHE A 135 -2.56 -2.14 -15.88
CA PHE A 135 -1.99 -2.93 -14.79
C PHE A 135 -1.72 -4.37 -15.24
N ALA A 136 -0.51 -4.88 -14.95
CA ALA A 136 -0.05 -6.20 -15.34
C ALA A 136 0.16 -7.08 -14.08
N PRO A 137 -0.85 -7.89 -13.67
CA PRO A 137 -0.80 -8.65 -12.40
C PRO A 137 0.36 -9.64 -12.31
N ALA A 138 0.82 -10.19 -13.43
CA ALA A 138 1.95 -11.13 -13.48
C ALA A 138 3.31 -10.46 -13.19
N GLN A 139 3.37 -9.13 -13.19
CA GLN A 139 4.63 -8.37 -13.15
C GLN A 139 4.80 -7.58 -11.85
N VAL A 140 3.97 -7.80 -10.83
CA VAL A 140 4.07 -7.03 -9.58
C VAL A 140 5.43 -7.23 -8.92
N ARG A 141 6.11 -6.11 -8.65
CA ARG A 141 7.45 -6.05 -8.05
C ARG A 141 7.45 -5.64 -6.59
N THR A 142 6.52 -4.78 -6.21
CA THR A 142 6.32 -4.35 -4.83
C THR A 142 4.93 -3.74 -4.71
N MET A 143 4.44 -3.64 -3.47
CA MET A 143 3.19 -3.02 -3.10
C MET A 143 3.35 -2.26 -1.79
N GLY A 144 2.41 -1.39 -1.46
CA GLY A 144 2.55 -0.56 -0.27
C GLY A 144 1.38 0.35 0.00
N PHE A 145 1.55 1.20 1.02
CA PHE A 145 0.58 2.20 1.42
C PHE A 145 1.20 3.60 1.28
N LEU A 146 0.34 4.58 1.02
CA LEU A 146 0.70 5.98 0.90
C LEU A 146 -0.39 6.80 1.57
N ILE A 147 -0.01 7.74 2.42
CA ILE A 147 -0.87 8.83 2.86
C ILE A 147 -0.37 10.12 2.21
N ALA A 148 -1.29 10.88 1.62
CA ALA A 148 -1.01 12.11 0.90
C ALA A 148 -2.23 13.05 0.99
N ASP A 149 -2.33 14.02 0.08
CA ASP A 149 -3.51 14.88 -0.11
C ASP A 149 -3.82 15.79 1.09
N GLU A 150 -2.77 16.46 1.58
CA GLU A 150 -2.84 17.51 2.63
C GLU A 150 -3.37 17.02 4.00
N GLN A 151 -3.24 15.73 4.29
CA GLN A 151 -3.67 15.12 5.56
C GLN A 151 -2.64 15.32 6.70
N ASP A 152 -2.31 16.58 6.98
CA ASP A 152 -1.33 17.01 8.00
C ASP A 152 -1.56 16.37 9.38
N GLY A 153 -0.47 16.06 10.08
CA GLY A 153 -0.46 15.51 11.43
C GLY A 153 -0.28 13.99 11.52
N PRO A 154 -0.47 13.43 12.73
CA PRO A 154 -0.16 12.03 13.01
C PRO A 154 -1.16 11.10 12.33
N PHE A 155 -0.68 9.96 11.83
CA PHE A 155 -1.51 8.92 11.21
C PHE A 155 -1.15 7.53 11.72
N ARG A 156 -2.10 6.60 11.61
CA ARG A 156 -1.96 5.19 11.96
C ARG A 156 -2.86 4.31 11.10
N LEU A 157 -2.24 3.42 10.33
CA LEU A 157 -2.90 2.35 9.60
C LEU A 157 -2.35 1.00 10.07
N GLU A 158 -3.24 0.14 10.53
CA GLU A 158 -2.89 -1.22 10.94
C GLU A 158 -3.24 -2.22 9.84
N VAL A 159 -2.34 -3.18 9.65
CA VAL A 159 -2.37 -4.15 8.55
C VAL A 159 -2.21 -5.53 9.15
N ALA A 160 -3.26 -6.34 9.12
CA ALA A 160 -3.17 -7.73 9.55
C ALA A 160 -2.57 -8.61 8.45
N TRP A 161 -3.10 -8.49 7.22
CA TRP A 161 -2.62 -9.26 6.08
C TRP A 161 -3.04 -8.67 4.73
N ILE A 162 -2.33 -9.10 3.69
CA ILE A 162 -2.58 -8.83 2.27
C ILE A 162 -2.66 -10.18 1.56
N ARG A 163 -3.77 -10.43 0.85
CA ARG A 163 -4.03 -11.72 0.18
C ARG A 163 -4.39 -11.50 -1.28
N ALA A 164 -3.88 -12.37 -2.15
CA ALA A 164 -4.41 -12.49 -3.50
C ALA A 164 -5.84 -13.02 -3.45
N GLY A 165 -6.75 -12.43 -4.23
CA GLY A 165 -8.18 -12.75 -4.14
C GLY A 165 -8.96 -12.28 -5.36
N LEU A 166 -10.29 -12.36 -5.25
CA LEU A 166 -11.26 -12.13 -6.32
C LEU A 166 -11.11 -13.08 -7.52
N ALA A 167 -12.22 -13.66 -7.97
CA ALA A 167 -12.21 -14.48 -9.17
C ALA A 167 -12.04 -13.59 -10.42
N PRO A 168 -11.20 -13.99 -11.38
CA PRO A 168 -11.22 -13.41 -12.73
C PRO A 168 -12.65 -13.37 -13.26
N SER A 169 -13.07 -12.25 -13.84
CA SER A 169 -14.31 -12.19 -14.60
C SER A 169 -14.32 -13.33 -15.63
N ALA A 170 -15.38 -14.13 -15.62
CA ALA A 170 -15.54 -15.32 -16.47
C ALA A 170 -15.60 -14.99 -17.97
#